data_AF-A0A376RKN1-F1
#
_entry.id   AF-A0A376RKN1-F1
#
_cell.length_a   1.000
_cell.length_b   1.000
_cell.length_c   1.000
_cell.angle_alpha   90.00
_cell.angle_beta   90.00
_cell.angle_gamma   90.00
#
_symmetry.space_group_name_H-M   'P 1'
#
loop_
_entity.id
_entity.type
_entity.pdbx_description
1 polymer ?
#
loop_
_entity_poly.entity_id
_entity_poly.type
_entity_poly.pdbx_seq_one_letter_code
_entity_poly.pdbx_strand_id
1 'polypeptide(L)'
;MDERIRERLHTEDITARTFHALALHIIQQGSKKVPIVSKLENDTAARHELFIAEWRKQCSEKKAQAKGWRQWLTEEMQWSVPEGNFWDDEKLQRRLASRLDRWVSLMRMHGGAQAEMIASAPEEIRDLFSKRIKLMAPLLKAWKGALKAENAVDFSGLIHQAIVILEKGRFISPWKHILVDEFQDISPQRAALLAALRKQTVRRRCSLLVMTGRRFTDSAVRKCRSPPLSMKTLVKANVVI
;
A
#
# COMPACT_ATOMS: atom_id res chain seq x y z
N MET A 1 6.74 2.70 -20.56
CA MET A 1 5.71 3.76 -20.44
C MET A 1 6.28 5.08 -20.98
N ASP A 2 7.47 5.49 -20.52
CA ASP A 2 8.14 6.72 -21.00
C ASP A 2 8.37 6.76 -22.52
N GLU A 3 8.84 5.67 -23.13
CA GLU A 3 9.01 5.59 -24.59
C GLU A 3 7.70 5.84 -25.34
N ARG A 4 6.60 5.24 -24.88
CA ARG A 4 5.25 5.43 -25.45
C ARG A 4 4.76 6.87 -25.30
N ILE A 5 5.10 7.55 -24.20
CA ILE A 5 4.74 8.96 -23.97
C ILE A 5 5.56 9.86 -24.89
N ARG A 6 6.87 9.60 -25.00
CA ARG A 6 7.79 10.33 -25.88
C ARG A 6 7.38 10.20 -27.35
N GLU A 7 7.04 9.00 -27.79
CA GLU A 7 6.56 8.74 -29.16
C GLU A 7 5.26 9.48 -29.49
N ARG A 8 4.36 9.65 -28.51
CA ARG A 8 3.05 10.26 -28.72
C ARG A 8 3.02 11.77 -28.53
N LEU A 9 3.83 12.30 -27.61
CA LEU A 9 3.83 13.72 -27.24
C LEU A 9 5.07 14.47 -27.73
N HIS A 10 6.05 13.77 -28.30
CA HIS A 10 7.29 14.32 -28.86
C HIS A 10 8.03 15.26 -27.88
N THR A 11 8.04 14.89 -26.60
CA THR A 11 8.75 15.64 -25.55
C THR A 11 9.45 14.68 -24.59
N GLU A 12 10.58 15.13 -24.04
CA GLU A 12 11.30 14.45 -22.96
C GLU A 12 11.04 15.08 -21.58
N ASP A 13 10.25 16.16 -21.53
CA ASP A 13 9.97 16.90 -20.29
C ASP A 13 9.04 16.15 -19.33
N ILE A 14 8.42 15.06 -19.80
CA ILE A 14 7.44 14.26 -19.07
C ILE A 14 8.11 12.98 -18.57
N THR A 15 7.93 12.67 -17.28
CA THR A 15 8.41 11.41 -16.69
C THR A 15 7.27 10.60 -16.09
N ALA A 16 7.13 9.33 -16.45
CA ALA A 16 6.17 8.43 -15.81
C ALA A 16 6.84 7.63 -14.68
N ARG A 17 6.24 7.61 -13.50
CA ARG A 17 6.75 6.86 -12.34
C ARG A 17 5.63 6.20 -11.58
N THR A 18 5.79 4.94 -11.23
CA THR A 18 4.92 4.33 -10.20
C THR A 18 5.08 5.07 -8.87
N PHE A 19 4.09 4.98 -7.97
CA PHE A 19 4.17 5.55 -6.63
C PHE A 19 5.44 5.12 -5.86
N HIS A 20 5.86 3.85 -6.01
CA HIS A 20 7.07 3.35 -5.35
C HIS A 20 8.33 3.97 -5.96
N ALA A 21 8.41 4.10 -7.29
CA ALA A 21 9.52 4.75 -7.97
C ALA A 21 9.60 6.25 -7.61
N LEU A 22 8.45 6.92 -7.48
CA LEU A 22 8.38 8.30 -7.02
C LEU A 22 8.87 8.45 -5.57
N ALA A 23 8.41 7.57 -4.66
CA ALA A 23 8.85 7.59 -3.27
C ALA A 23 10.35 7.34 -3.15
N LEU A 24 10.89 6.37 -3.90
CA LEU A 24 12.32 6.10 -3.94
C LEU A 24 13.11 7.32 -4.43
N HIS A 25 12.64 7.99 -5.48
CA HIS A 25 13.26 9.21 -5.99
C HIS A 25 13.28 10.33 -4.95
N ILE A 26 12.17 10.55 -4.24
CA ILE A 26 12.09 11.53 -3.14
C ILE A 26 13.09 11.19 -2.03
N ILE A 27 13.20 9.92 -1.65
CA ILE A 27 14.11 9.48 -0.60
C ILE A 27 15.57 9.65 -1.02
N GLN A 28 15.93 9.26 -2.23
CA GLN A 28 17.28 9.42 -2.78
C GLN A 28 17.75 10.87 -2.78
N GLN A 29 16.85 11.82 -3.06
CA GLN A 29 17.17 13.23 -3.14
C GLN A 29 17.11 13.93 -1.76
N GLY A 30 16.24 13.47 -0.86
CA GLY A 30 16.04 14.08 0.47
C GLY A 30 16.75 13.39 1.63
N SER A 31 17.46 12.29 1.39
CA SER A 31 18.17 11.50 2.41
C SER A 31 19.49 10.93 1.86
N LYS A 32 20.53 10.91 2.70
CA LYS A 32 21.81 10.24 2.37
C LYS A 32 21.72 8.72 2.39
N LYS A 33 20.70 8.17 3.07
CA LYS A 33 20.50 6.73 3.21
C LYS A 33 19.24 6.33 2.45
N VAL A 34 19.44 5.55 1.38
CA VAL A 34 18.38 4.93 0.60
C VAL A 34 18.07 3.57 1.23
N PRO A 35 16.82 3.29 1.60
CA PRO A 35 16.48 2.01 2.20
C PRO A 35 16.51 0.89 1.16
N ILE A 36 16.84 -0.32 1.60
CA ILE A 36 16.73 -1.53 0.79
C ILE A 36 15.28 -1.99 0.87
N VAL A 37 14.65 -2.27 -0.28
CA VAL A 37 13.31 -2.87 -0.30
C VAL A 37 13.45 -4.37 -0.03
N SER A 38 12.64 -4.89 0.90
CA SER A 38 12.71 -6.30 1.30
C SER A 38 12.40 -7.23 0.13
N LYS A 39 13.11 -8.36 0.08
CA LYS A 39 12.88 -9.40 -0.95
C LYS A 39 11.48 -10.00 -0.85
N LEU A 40 10.91 -10.02 0.36
CA LEU A 40 9.56 -10.53 0.63
C LEU A 40 8.47 -9.81 -0.17
N GLU A 41 8.69 -8.56 -0.60
CA GLU A 41 7.70 -7.86 -1.42
C GLU A 41 7.51 -8.48 -2.81
N ASN A 42 8.54 -9.13 -3.35
CA ASN A 42 8.50 -9.75 -4.66
C ASN A 42 8.43 -11.28 -4.61
N ASP A 43 8.60 -11.89 -3.44
CA ASP A 43 8.60 -13.35 -3.26
C ASP A 43 7.34 -13.84 -2.53
N THR A 44 6.32 -14.21 -3.31
CA THR A 44 5.05 -14.72 -2.77
C THR A 44 5.22 -16.04 -2.02
N ALA A 45 6.15 -16.91 -2.45
CA ALA A 45 6.37 -18.19 -1.79
C ALA A 45 6.98 -17.97 -0.40
N ALA A 46 7.99 -17.11 -0.29
CA ALA A 46 8.60 -16.76 0.98
C ALA A 46 7.61 -16.08 1.95
N ARG A 47 6.69 -15.22 1.44
CA ARG A 47 5.63 -14.65 2.29
C ARG A 47 4.69 -15.71 2.83
N HIS A 48 4.24 -16.62 1.98
CA HIS A 48 3.37 -17.72 2.38
C HIS A 48 4.03 -18.60 3.44
N GLU A 49 5.30 -18.96 3.22
CA GLU A 49 6.08 -19.75 4.18
C GLU A 49 6.18 -19.05 5.52
N LEU A 50 6.55 -17.76 5.54
CA LEU A 50 6.63 -16.95 6.76
C LEU A 50 5.30 -16.93 7.53
N PHE A 51 4.18 -16.67 6.85
CA PHE A 51 2.89 -16.57 7.51
C PHE A 51 2.37 -17.91 8.00
N ILE A 52 2.59 -19.00 7.24
CA ILE A 52 2.20 -20.34 7.68
C ILE A 52 3.06 -20.82 8.84
N ALA A 53 4.37 -20.56 8.84
CA ALA A 53 5.25 -20.89 9.95
C ALA A 53 4.80 -20.20 11.25
N GLU A 54 4.53 -18.89 11.20
CA GLU A 54 4.04 -18.14 12.35
C GLU A 54 2.62 -18.56 12.78
N TRP A 55 1.74 -18.89 11.83
CA TRP A 55 0.41 -19.40 12.14
C TRP A 55 0.46 -20.76 12.85
N ARG A 56 1.28 -21.70 12.36
CA ARG A 56 1.50 -23.01 12.98
C ARG A 56 2.02 -22.85 14.40
N LYS A 57 3.04 -22.01 14.56
CA LYS A 57 3.62 -21.68 15.86
C LYS A 57 2.56 -21.14 16.84
N GLN A 58 1.72 -20.20 16.41
CA GLN A 58 0.64 -19.67 17.25
C GLN A 58 -0.33 -20.77 17.69
N CYS A 59 -0.73 -21.65 16.77
CA CYS A 59 -1.67 -22.72 17.07
C CYS A 59 -1.06 -23.78 18.00
N SER A 60 0.22 -24.13 17.81
CA SER A 60 0.90 -25.12 18.64
C SER A 60 1.22 -24.60 20.04
N GLU A 61 1.63 -23.34 20.18
CA GLU A 61 2.09 -22.78 21.46
C GLU A 61 0.94 -22.25 22.34
N LYS A 62 -0.17 -21.80 21.74
CA LYS A 62 -1.24 -21.10 22.45
C LYS A 62 -2.61 -21.71 22.14
N LYS A 63 -3.16 -22.48 23.08
CA LYS A 63 -4.51 -23.08 22.98
C LYS A 63 -5.60 -22.05 22.64
N ALA A 64 -5.51 -20.84 23.19
CA ALA A 64 -6.44 -19.75 22.89
C ALA A 64 -6.37 -19.29 21.41
N GLN A 65 -5.17 -19.25 20.83
CA GLN A 65 -4.98 -18.95 19.40
C GLN A 65 -5.52 -20.09 18.54
N ALA A 66 -5.19 -21.34 18.85
CA ALA A 66 -5.72 -22.50 18.13
C ALA A 66 -7.25 -22.52 18.11
N LYS A 67 -7.89 -22.25 19.26
CA LYS A 67 -9.36 -22.14 19.35
C LYS A 67 -9.89 -20.98 18.49
N GLY A 68 -9.26 -19.81 18.55
CA GLY A 68 -9.68 -18.65 17.76
C GLY A 68 -9.52 -18.85 16.25
N TRP A 69 -8.45 -19.51 15.81
CA TRP A 69 -8.23 -19.87 14.41
C TRP A 69 -9.24 -20.91 13.94
N ARG A 70 -9.49 -21.98 14.71
CA ARG A 70 -10.52 -22.97 14.37
C ARG A 70 -11.90 -22.31 14.25
N GLN A 71 -12.27 -21.45 15.21
CA GLN A 71 -13.52 -20.70 15.15
C GLN A 71 -13.63 -19.87 13.88
N TRP A 72 -12.58 -19.13 13.52
CA TRP A 72 -12.57 -18.33 12.31
C TRP A 72 -12.74 -19.17 11.03
N LEU A 73 -12.00 -20.28 10.94
CA LEU A 73 -12.01 -21.16 9.79
C LEU A 73 -13.35 -21.89 9.62
N THR A 74 -14.00 -22.27 10.72
CA THR A 74 -15.28 -22.98 10.67
C THR A 74 -16.48 -22.04 10.53
N GLU A 75 -16.57 -20.99 11.34
CA GLU A 75 -17.77 -20.15 11.41
C GLU A 75 -17.84 -19.11 10.29
N GLU A 76 -16.74 -18.42 10.01
CA GLU A 76 -16.74 -17.36 8.97
C GLU A 76 -16.39 -17.90 7.61
N MET A 77 -15.35 -18.74 7.55
CA MET A 77 -14.89 -19.26 6.27
C MET A 77 -15.73 -20.45 5.81
N GLN A 78 -16.50 -21.08 6.71
CA GLN A 78 -17.30 -22.29 6.45
C GLN A 78 -16.46 -23.45 5.92
N TRP A 79 -15.24 -23.60 6.44
CA TRP A 79 -14.33 -24.67 6.05
C TRP A 79 -14.48 -25.88 6.97
N SER A 80 -14.34 -27.06 6.37
CA SER A 80 -14.10 -28.28 7.14
C SER A 80 -12.69 -28.24 7.70
N VAL A 81 -12.57 -28.22 9.04
CA VAL A 81 -11.30 -28.18 9.76
C VAL A 81 -11.10 -29.56 10.41
N PRO A 82 -9.97 -30.25 10.15
CA PRO A 82 -9.70 -31.54 10.77
C PRO A 82 -9.72 -31.49 12.30
N GLU A 83 -10.05 -32.62 12.92
CA GLU A 83 -9.87 -32.81 14.35
C GLU A 83 -8.38 -32.88 14.71
N GLY A 84 -8.05 -32.66 15.98
CA GLY A 84 -6.66 -32.63 16.44
C GLY A 84 -5.87 -31.41 15.95
N ASN A 85 -4.63 -31.63 15.53
CA ASN A 85 -3.66 -30.60 15.13
C ASN A 85 -3.90 -30.15 13.68
N PHE A 86 -5.02 -29.48 13.43
CA PHE A 86 -5.42 -29.02 12.10
C PHE A 86 -4.38 -28.11 11.41
N TRP A 87 -3.47 -27.49 12.16
CA TRP A 87 -2.40 -26.68 11.61
C TRP A 87 -1.32 -27.46 10.87
N ASP A 88 -1.27 -28.79 10.98
CA ASP A 88 -0.36 -29.64 10.22
C ASP A 88 -0.96 -30.13 8.89
N ASP A 89 -2.23 -29.84 8.61
CA ASP A 89 -2.87 -30.20 7.34
C ASP A 89 -2.36 -29.33 6.17
N GLU A 90 -1.72 -29.96 5.19
CA GLU A 90 -1.12 -29.25 4.05
C GLU A 90 -2.14 -28.54 3.16
N LYS A 91 -3.33 -29.13 2.96
CA LYS A 91 -4.35 -28.53 2.09
C LYS A 91 -4.89 -27.25 2.71
N LEU A 92 -5.13 -27.28 4.03
CA LEU A 92 -5.53 -26.13 4.81
C LEU A 92 -4.46 -25.06 4.82
N GLN A 93 -3.19 -25.42 5.03
CA GLN A 93 -2.07 -24.49 4.96
C GLN A 93 -2.00 -23.76 3.62
N ARG A 94 -2.04 -24.49 2.49
CA ARG A 94 -2.00 -23.90 1.13
C ARG A 94 -3.15 -22.93 0.90
N ARG A 95 -4.37 -23.31 1.31
CA ARG A 95 -5.57 -22.47 1.17
C ARG A 95 -5.51 -21.22 2.05
N LEU A 96 -5.00 -21.38 3.27
CA LEU A 96 -4.89 -20.31 4.26
C LEU A 96 -3.79 -19.30 3.90
N ALA A 97 -2.67 -19.73 3.34
CA ALA A 97 -1.51 -18.87 3.05
C ALA A 97 -1.88 -17.62 2.22
N SER A 98 -2.62 -17.81 1.12
CA SER A 98 -3.08 -16.69 0.27
C SER A 98 -4.04 -15.74 0.99
N ARG A 99 -4.85 -16.25 1.93
CA ARG A 99 -5.76 -15.43 2.75
C ARG A 99 -4.99 -14.61 3.77
N LEU A 100 -3.99 -15.21 4.41
CA LEU A 100 -3.10 -14.50 5.33
C LEU A 100 -2.33 -13.39 4.62
N ASP A 101 -1.77 -13.67 3.43
CA ASP A 101 -1.05 -12.68 2.63
C ASP A 101 -1.95 -11.47 2.32
N ARG A 102 -3.20 -11.72 1.88
CA ARG A 102 -4.17 -10.65 1.61
C ARG A 102 -4.51 -9.85 2.87
N TRP A 103 -4.76 -10.52 4.00
CA TRP A 103 -5.08 -9.84 5.26
C TRP A 103 -3.92 -8.96 5.75
N VAL A 104 -2.70 -9.51 5.77
CA VAL A 104 -1.52 -8.75 6.17
C VAL A 104 -1.30 -7.58 5.20
N SER A 105 -1.44 -7.78 3.90
CA SER A 105 -1.35 -6.70 2.90
C SER A 105 -2.34 -5.56 3.17
N LEU A 106 -3.62 -5.87 3.45
CA LEU A 106 -4.62 -4.87 3.81
C LEU A 106 -4.26 -4.11 5.08
N MET A 107 -3.79 -4.81 6.12
CA MET A 107 -3.34 -4.18 7.36
C MET A 107 -2.13 -3.25 7.12
N ARG A 108 -1.19 -3.65 6.25
CA ARG A 108 -0.04 -2.82 5.88
C ARG A 108 -0.47 -1.56 5.13
N MET A 109 -1.40 -1.69 4.17
CA MET A 109 -1.90 -0.56 3.37
C MET A 109 -2.70 0.48 4.17
N HIS A 110 -3.28 0.11 5.32
CA HIS A 110 -3.93 1.08 6.21
C HIS A 110 -2.92 2.06 6.81
N GLY A 111 -1.71 1.61 7.18
CA GLY A 111 -0.62 2.46 7.69
C GLY A 111 -0.79 3.02 9.12
N GLY A 112 -1.99 2.95 9.69
CA GLY A 112 -2.28 3.36 11.08
C GLY A 112 -2.09 2.26 12.14
N ALA A 113 -2.39 2.60 13.40
CA ALA A 113 -2.37 1.64 14.49
C ALA A 113 -3.53 0.63 14.36
N GLN A 114 -3.35 -0.59 14.88
CA GLN A 114 -4.41 -1.60 14.91
C GLN A 114 -5.67 -1.11 15.65
N ALA A 115 -5.50 -0.27 16.66
CA ALA A 115 -6.62 0.36 17.38
C ALA A 115 -7.41 1.32 16.49
N GLU A 116 -6.74 2.13 15.66
CA GLU A 116 -7.38 3.05 14.71
C GLU A 116 -8.14 2.28 13.62
N MET A 117 -7.57 1.17 13.15
CA MET A 117 -8.26 0.26 12.22
C MET A 117 -9.57 -0.26 12.81
N ILE A 118 -9.55 -0.66 14.09
CA ILE A 118 -10.74 -1.18 14.78
C ILE A 118 -11.76 -0.05 14.98
N ALA A 119 -11.31 1.15 15.36
CA ALA A 119 -12.17 2.30 15.59
C ALA A 119 -12.88 2.77 14.32
N SER A 120 -12.24 2.65 13.15
CA SER A 120 -12.85 3.03 11.86
C SER A 120 -13.84 2.00 11.30
N ALA A 121 -13.94 0.82 11.92
CA ALA A 121 -14.92 -0.19 11.52
C ALA A 121 -16.36 0.20 11.93
N PRO A 122 -17.38 -0.13 11.11
CA PRO A 122 -18.79 0.00 11.47
C PRO A 122 -19.09 -0.70 12.80
N GLU A 123 -19.97 -0.11 13.59
CA GLU A 123 -20.23 -0.55 14.98
C GLU A 123 -20.74 -1.99 15.05
N GLU A 124 -21.56 -2.38 14.08
CA GLU A 124 -22.18 -3.70 13.98
C GLU A 124 -21.15 -4.83 13.82
N ILE A 125 -19.99 -4.52 13.21
CA ILE A 125 -18.93 -5.51 12.94
C ILE A 125 -17.67 -5.28 13.77
N ARG A 126 -17.61 -4.21 14.58
CA ARG A 126 -16.40 -3.75 15.27
C ARG A 126 -15.82 -4.81 16.19
N ASP A 127 -16.66 -5.50 16.94
CA ASP A 127 -16.25 -6.55 17.86
C ASP A 127 -15.68 -7.77 17.13
N LEU A 128 -16.33 -8.18 16.05
CA LEU A 128 -15.87 -9.28 15.21
C LEU A 128 -14.53 -8.93 14.57
N PHE A 129 -14.45 -7.74 13.97
CA PHE A 129 -13.24 -7.23 13.33
C PHE A 129 -12.07 -7.11 14.32
N SER A 130 -12.33 -6.63 15.54
CA SER A 130 -11.35 -6.59 16.63
C SER A 130 -10.76 -7.97 16.95
N LYS A 131 -11.60 -9.02 17.02
CA LYS A 131 -11.13 -10.40 17.20
C LYS A 131 -10.23 -10.84 16.05
N ARG A 132 -10.55 -10.48 14.79
CA ARG A 132 -9.73 -10.82 13.61
C ARG A 132 -8.40 -10.09 13.59
N ILE A 133 -8.39 -8.80 13.89
CA ILE A 133 -7.15 -8.03 13.99
C ILE A 133 -6.23 -8.61 15.07
N LYS A 134 -6.78 -9.07 16.21
CA LYS A 134 -6.01 -9.74 17.27
C LYS A 134 -5.41 -11.08 16.82
N LEU A 135 -6.11 -11.87 16.02
CA LEU A 135 -5.57 -13.11 15.42
C LEU A 135 -4.45 -12.83 14.41
N MET A 136 -4.60 -11.77 13.60
CA MET A 136 -3.62 -11.41 12.56
C MET A 136 -2.42 -10.62 13.10
N ALA A 137 -2.53 -10.02 14.29
CA ALA A 137 -1.49 -9.17 14.86
C ALA A 137 -0.10 -9.83 14.97
N PRO A 138 0.03 -11.10 15.40
CA PRO A 138 1.34 -11.75 15.44
C PRO A 138 1.93 -12.00 14.05
N LEU A 139 1.12 -12.22 13.01
CA LEU A 139 1.60 -12.34 11.62
C LEU A 139 2.19 -11.01 11.13
N LEU A 140 1.52 -9.90 11.43
CA LEU A 140 2.06 -8.57 11.12
C LEU A 140 3.34 -8.28 11.91
N LYS A 141 3.46 -8.80 13.14
CA LYS A 141 4.69 -8.72 13.93
C LYS A 141 5.82 -9.53 13.30
N ALA A 142 5.54 -10.75 12.83
CA ALA A 142 6.52 -11.58 12.12
C ALA A 142 7.00 -10.90 10.82
N TRP A 143 6.08 -10.32 10.04
CA TRP A 143 6.43 -9.49 8.89
C TRP A 143 7.42 -8.37 9.25
N LYS A 144 7.07 -7.54 10.24
CA LYS A 144 7.95 -6.45 10.70
C LYS A 144 9.29 -6.97 11.24
N GLY A 145 9.29 -8.15 11.87
CA GLY A 145 10.50 -8.83 12.34
C GLY A 145 11.43 -9.22 11.19
N ALA A 146 10.88 -9.81 10.12
CA ALA A 146 11.64 -10.19 8.94
C ALA A 146 12.26 -8.96 8.24
N LEU A 147 11.48 -7.88 8.08
CA LEU A 147 12.00 -6.61 7.55
C LEU A 147 13.18 -6.07 8.37
N LYS A 148 13.07 -6.14 9.70
CA LYS A 148 14.14 -5.69 10.61
C LYS A 148 15.39 -6.56 10.49
N ALA A 149 15.23 -7.88 10.33
CA ALA A 149 16.35 -8.80 10.14
C ALA A 149 17.11 -8.54 8.83
N GLU A 150 16.39 -8.17 7.76
CA GLU A 150 16.98 -7.77 6.47
C GLU A 150 17.53 -6.33 6.47
N ASN A 151 17.31 -5.56 7.54
CA ASN A 151 17.54 -4.11 7.58
C ASN A 151 16.88 -3.39 6.37
N ALA A 152 15.70 -3.88 6.01
CA ALA A 152 14.96 -3.49 4.82
C ALA A 152 13.64 -2.81 5.18
N VAL A 153 13.03 -2.19 4.18
CA VAL A 153 11.70 -1.59 4.26
C VAL A 153 10.77 -2.30 3.29
N ASP A 154 9.49 -2.24 3.58
CA ASP A 154 8.45 -2.69 2.66
C ASP A 154 7.94 -1.50 1.83
N PHE A 155 7.10 -1.76 0.82
CA PHE A 155 6.60 -0.72 -0.08
C PHE A 155 5.79 0.34 0.67
N SER A 156 4.95 -0.08 1.62
CA SER A 156 4.20 0.82 2.50
C SER A 156 5.15 1.74 3.29
N GLY A 157 6.21 1.17 3.87
CA GLY A 157 7.24 1.89 4.61
C GLY A 157 8.01 2.87 3.73
N LEU A 158 8.27 2.52 2.46
CA LEU A 158 8.88 3.41 1.48
C LEU A 158 8.03 4.66 1.24
N ILE A 159 6.72 4.50 1.01
CA ILE A 159 5.81 5.63 0.84
C ILE A 159 5.80 6.52 2.10
N HIS A 160 5.75 5.90 3.28
CA HIS A 160 5.75 6.63 4.55
C HIS A 160 7.04 7.44 4.75
N GLN A 161 8.21 6.87 4.45
CA GLN A 161 9.49 7.59 4.53
C GLN A 161 9.55 8.78 3.57
N ALA A 162 9.03 8.62 2.35
CA ALA A 162 8.94 9.72 1.40
C ALA A 162 8.04 10.86 1.92
N ILE A 163 6.90 10.54 2.53
CA ILE A 163 6.01 11.53 3.18
C ILE A 163 6.78 12.30 4.26
N VAL A 164 7.48 11.60 5.15
CA VAL A 164 8.26 12.25 6.24
C VAL A 164 9.35 13.18 5.69
N ILE A 165 10.00 12.82 4.58
CA ILE A 165 11.00 13.67 3.93
C ILE A 165 10.36 14.95 3.36
N LEU A 166 9.17 14.82 2.74
CA LEU A 166 8.39 15.95 2.22
C LEU A 166 7.94 16.89 3.33
N GLU A 167 7.42 16.36 4.43
CA GLU A 167 6.93 17.14 5.57
C GLU A 167 8.06 17.88 6.28
N LYS A 168 9.26 17.29 6.34
CA LYS A 168 10.47 17.94 6.87
C LYS A 168 11.10 18.96 5.91
N GLY A 169 10.55 19.11 4.70
CA GLY A 169 11.08 20.02 3.68
C GLY A 169 12.47 19.64 3.15
N ARG A 170 12.92 18.39 3.35
CA ARG A 170 14.23 17.90 2.89
C ARG A 170 14.25 17.58 1.41
N PHE A 171 13.09 17.39 0.81
CA PHE A 171 12.90 17.33 -0.63
C PHE A 171 11.93 18.43 -1.03
N ILE A 172 12.26 19.17 -2.08
CA ILE A 172 11.37 20.16 -2.69
C ILE A 172 10.99 19.61 -4.06
N SER A 173 9.70 19.41 -4.28
CA SER A 173 9.22 18.94 -5.59
C SER A 173 9.59 19.92 -6.70
N PRO A 174 10.34 19.47 -7.74
CA PRO A 174 10.65 20.31 -8.90
C PRO A 174 9.49 20.38 -9.90
N TRP A 175 8.41 19.62 -9.67
CA TRP A 175 7.34 19.43 -10.65
C TRP A 175 6.26 20.50 -10.50
N LYS A 176 5.90 21.12 -11.64
CA LYS A 176 4.81 22.11 -11.71
C LYS A 176 3.43 21.47 -11.86
N HIS A 177 3.39 20.26 -12.42
CA HIS A 177 2.17 19.51 -12.62
C HIS A 177 2.46 18.04 -12.34
N ILE A 178 1.51 17.38 -11.67
CA ILE A 178 1.53 15.93 -11.44
C ILE A 178 0.21 15.40 -11.97
N LEU A 179 0.26 14.40 -12.83
CA LEU A 179 -0.92 13.63 -13.25
C LEU A 179 -0.93 12.31 -12.52
N VAL A 180 -2.11 11.87 -12.11
CA VAL A 180 -2.32 10.56 -11.50
C VAL A 180 -3.33 9.81 -12.33
N ASP A 181 -2.95 8.63 -12.79
CA ASP A 181 -3.82 7.67 -13.46
C ASP A 181 -4.50 6.74 -12.42
N GLU A 182 -5.63 6.16 -12.80
CA GLU A 182 -6.43 5.23 -11.97
C GLU A 182 -6.69 5.72 -10.54
N PHE A 183 -7.00 7.01 -10.39
CA PHE A 183 -7.16 7.65 -9.09
C PHE A 183 -8.27 7.03 -8.23
N GLN A 184 -9.27 6.39 -8.83
CA GLN A 184 -10.32 5.71 -8.07
C GLN A 184 -9.80 4.50 -7.26
N ASP A 185 -8.66 3.93 -7.64
CA ASP A 185 -8.05 2.76 -7.00
C ASP A 185 -6.88 3.14 -6.06
N ILE A 186 -6.79 4.42 -5.69
CA ILE A 186 -5.70 4.94 -4.85
C ILE A 186 -5.84 4.50 -3.39
N SER A 187 -4.77 3.95 -2.82
CA SER A 187 -4.73 3.62 -1.38
C SER A 187 -4.57 4.88 -0.51
N PRO A 188 -4.98 4.85 0.78
CA PRO A 188 -4.86 5.99 1.68
C PRO A 188 -3.43 6.54 1.78
N GLN A 189 -2.42 5.67 1.76
CA GLN A 189 -1.01 6.05 1.82
C GLN A 189 -0.54 6.79 0.56
N ARG A 190 -0.97 6.34 -0.61
CA ARG A 190 -0.68 7.01 -1.89
C ARG A 190 -1.37 8.38 -1.94
N ALA A 191 -2.61 8.46 -1.46
CA ALA A 191 -3.33 9.73 -1.31
C ALA A 191 -2.61 10.69 -0.34
N ALA A 192 -2.08 10.18 0.78
CA ALA A 192 -1.29 10.96 1.73
C ALA A 192 0.02 11.49 1.11
N LEU A 193 0.69 10.71 0.28
CA LEU A 193 1.88 11.16 -0.47
C LEU A 193 1.54 12.31 -1.42
N LEU A 194 0.44 12.20 -2.18
CA LEU A 194 -0.04 13.29 -3.03
C LEU A 194 -0.40 14.53 -2.22
N ALA A 195 -1.05 14.36 -1.07
CA ALA A 195 -1.38 15.47 -0.18
C ALA A 195 -0.13 16.17 0.35
N ALA A 196 0.92 15.43 0.72
CA ALA A 196 2.20 16.00 1.15
C ALA A 196 2.88 16.80 0.02
N LEU A 197 2.89 16.28 -1.22
CA LEU A 197 3.38 16.99 -2.40
C LEU A 197 2.58 18.28 -2.68
N ARG A 198 1.25 18.24 -2.52
CA ARG A 198 0.38 19.42 -2.67
C ARG A 198 0.59 20.47 -1.58
N LYS A 199 0.96 20.09 -0.35
CA LYS A 199 1.23 21.08 0.71
C LYS A 199 2.45 21.94 0.38
N GLN A 200 3.50 21.37 -0.19
CA GLN A 200 4.67 22.14 -0.66
C GLN A 200 4.32 23.12 -1.79
N THR A 201 3.32 22.75 -2.58
CA THR A 201 2.88 23.42 -3.81
C THR A 201 2.18 24.76 -3.58
N VAL A 202 1.53 24.96 -2.42
CA VAL A 202 0.86 26.23 -2.06
C VAL A 202 1.83 27.42 -2.09
N ARG A 203 3.14 27.18 -1.91
CA ARG A 203 4.17 28.22 -2.01
C ARG A 203 4.59 28.59 -3.44
N ARG A 204 4.31 27.79 -4.50
CA ARG A 204 4.91 27.97 -5.84
C ARG A 204 4.06 27.62 -7.10
N ARG A 205 2.72 27.65 -7.05
CA ARG A 205 1.84 27.43 -8.24
C ARG A 205 2.07 26.07 -8.96
N CYS A 206 2.29 24.99 -8.24
CA CYS A 206 2.12 23.65 -8.82
C CYS A 206 0.62 23.28 -8.84
N SER A 207 0.16 22.48 -9.80
CA SER A 207 -1.23 21.99 -9.86
C SER A 207 -1.27 20.48 -10.04
N LEU A 208 -1.98 19.81 -9.13
CA LEU A 208 -2.25 18.37 -9.25
C LEU A 208 -3.45 18.20 -10.18
N LEU A 209 -3.25 17.46 -11.27
CA LEU A 209 -4.31 17.02 -12.16
C LEU A 209 -4.62 15.55 -11.89
N VAL A 210 -5.89 15.19 -11.89
CA VAL A 210 -6.33 13.81 -11.71
C VAL A 210 -7.02 13.38 -12.99
N MET A 211 -6.61 12.25 -13.55
CA MET A 211 -7.31 11.61 -14.68
C MET A 211 -7.90 10.29 -14.20
N THR A 212 -9.16 10.00 -14.56
CA THR A 212 -9.82 8.74 -14.23
C THR A 212 -10.13 7.97 -15.51
N GLY A 213 -9.78 6.68 -15.55
CA GLY A 213 -9.72 5.84 -16.75
C GLY A 213 -11.05 5.46 -17.43
N ARG A 214 -12.18 6.11 -17.12
CA ARG A 214 -13.39 5.95 -17.95
C ARG A 214 -13.31 6.96 -19.08
N ARG A 215 -13.38 6.46 -20.33
CA ARG A 215 -13.37 7.20 -21.62
C ARG A 215 -13.54 8.70 -21.44
N PHE A 216 -12.62 9.49 -22.02
CA PHE A 216 -12.77 10.93 -22.26
C PHE A 216 -14.21 11.22 -22.70
N THR A 217 -15.04 11.54 -21.72
CA THR A 217 -16.41 11.98 -21.83
C THR A 217 -16.43 13.19 -20.91
N ASP A 218 -16.85 14.32 -21.46
CA ASP A 218 -16.67 15.70 -20.97
C ASP A 218 -17.16 16.00 -19.54
N SER A 219 -17.56 15.00 -18.76
CA SER A 219 -18.37 15.17 -17.54
C SER A 219 -17.67 14.89 -16.20
N ALA A 220 -16.35 14.69 -16.15
CA ALA A 220 -15.66 14.42 -14.88
C ALA A 220 -14.60 15.46 -14.46
N VAL A 221 -14.71 16.72 -14.92
CA VAL A 221 -13.98 17.85 -14.32
C VAL A 221 -14.78 18.39 -13.14
N ARG A 222 -14.82 17.67 -12.02
CA ARG A 222 -15.32 18.25 -10.75
C ARG A 222 -14.27 19.20 -10.16
N LYS A 223 -14.40 20.48 -10.53
CA LYS A 223 -13.89 21.70 -9.88
C LYS A 223 -12.70 21.53 -8.92
N CYS A 224 -11.49 21.45 -9.49
CA CYS A 224 -10.43 22.39 -9.11
C CYS A 224 -10.38 23.41 -10.25
N ARG A 225 -10.82 24.66 -10.00
CA ARG A 225 -11.01 25.69 -11.04
C ARG A 225 -9.75 25.87 -11.90
N SER A 226 -9.78 25.34 -13.13
CA SER A 226 -8.91 25.69 -14.25
C SER A 226 -9.60 25.28 -15.56
N PRO A 227 -9.38 26.01 -16.67
CA PRO A 227 -10.10 25.82 -17.94
C PRO A 227 -9.81 24.44 -18.58
N PRO A 228 -10.65 23.99 -19.53
CA PRO A 228 -10.48 22.69 -20.21
C PRO A 228 -9.06 22.57 -20.80
N LEU A 229 -8.38 21.45 -20.52
CA LEU A 229 -6.99 21.27 -20.92
C LEU A 229 -6.88 21.08 -22.44
N SER A 230 -6.24 22.03 -23.10
CA SER A 230 -5.65 21.85 -24.42
C SER A 230 -4.54 20.80 -24.38
N MET A 231 -4.35 20.05 -25.47
CA MET A 231 -3.24 19.10 -25.66
C MET A 231 -1.85 19.75 -25.42
N LYS A 232 -1.75 21.07 -25.58
CA LYS A 232 -0.55 21.87 -25.24
C LYS A 232 -0.27 21.95 -23.72
N THR A 233 -1.28 21.75 -22.88
CA THR A 233 -1.17 21.76 -21.41
C THR A 233 -0.67 20.41 -20.89
N LEU A 234 -1.04 19.30 -21.54
CA LEU A 234 -0.52 17.95 -21.24
C LEU A 234 1.00 17.86 -21.49
N VAL A 235 1.52 18.56 -22.51
CA VAL A 235 2.96 18.59 -22.82
C VAL A 235 3.80 19.27 -21.73
N LYS A 236 3.18 20.11 -20.87
CA LYS A 236 3.87 20.81 -19.76
C LYS A 236 3.90 20.03 -18.45
N ALA A 237 3.49 18.76 -18.47
CA ALA A 237 3.38 17.96 -17.26
C ALA A 237 4.67 17.18 -16.97
N ASN A 238 5.45 17.62 -15.99
CA ASN A 238 6.76 16.99 -15.79
C ASN A 238 6.70 15.61 -15.09
N VAL A 239 5.55 15.20 -14.53
CA VAL A 239 5.35 13.86 -13.93
C VAL A 239 3.94 13.30 -14.19
N VAL A 240 3.90 12.02 -14.59
CA VAL A 240 2.71 11.16 -14.65
C VAL A 240 2.91 9.98 -13.70
N ILE A 241 1.90 9.61 -12.91
CA ILE A 241 1.94 8.51 -11.93
C ILE A 241 0.90 7.46 -12.29
#